data_AF-A0A7C4Z1Y7-F1
#
_entry.id   AF-A0A7C4Z1Y7-F1
#
_cell.length_a   1.000
_cell.length_b   1.000
_cell.length_c   1.000
_cell.angle_alpha   90.00
_cell.angle_beta   90.00
_cell.angle_gamma   90.00
#
_symmetry.space_group_name_H-M   'P 1'
#
loop_
_entity.id
_entity.type
_entity.pdbx_description
1 polymer ?
#
loop_
_entity_poly.entity_id
_entity_poly.type
_entity_poly.pdbx_seq_one_letter_code
_entity_poly.pdbx_strand_id
1 'polypeptide(L)'
;MRECDPKKCTALKLKRLGLVKLVYSIKELPSQSVVLYPFSDAFLSPRDRNFMILNGLSAIDCSWNKILPLSNTGRFLMRRLPF
;
A
#
# COMPACT_ATOMS: atom_id res chain seq x y z
N MET A 1 12.65 -9.55 1.11
CA MET A 1 12.13 -10.92 1.30
C MET A 1 11.10 -11.18 0.22
N ARG A 2 11.33 -12.17 -0.67
CA ARG A 2 10.41 -12.48 -1.78
C ARG A 2 9.72 -13.79 -1.41
N GLU A 3 8.54 -13.68 -0.80
CA GLU A 3 7.85 -14.80 -0.14
C GLU A 3 6.86 -15.54 -1.05
N CYS A 4 6.64 -15.02 -2.26
CA CYS A 4 5.62 -15.49 -3.17
C CYS A 4 6.25 -16.00 -4.46
N ASP A 5 5.65 -17.02 -5.07
CA ASP A 5 6.01 -17.49 -6.41
C ASP A 5 5.93 -16.28 -7.38
N PRO A 6 7.04 -15.89 -8.03
CA PRO A 6 7.06 -14.74 -8.90
C PRO A 6 6.04 -14.79 -10.04
N LYS A 7 5.65 -16.00 -10.46
CA LYS A 7 4.65 -16.21 -11.50
C LYS A 7 3.23 -15.91 -11.02
N LYS A 8 2.96 -16.12 -9.73
CA LYS A 8 1.62 -15.98 -9.11
C LYS A 8 1.42 -14.65 -8.37
N CYS A 9 2.50 -13.95 -8.02
CA CYS A 9 2.43 -12.69 -7.29
C CYS A 9 1.81 -11.55 -8.12
N THR A 10 0.69 -11.00 -7.64
CA THR A 10 -0.02 -9.87 -8.28
C THR A 10 0.83 -8.60 -8.33
N ALA A 11 1.55 -8.25 -7.27
CA ALA A 11 2.41 -7.06 -7.27
C ALA A 11 3.50 -7.12 -8.35
N LEU A 12 4.10 -8.31 -8.56
CA LEU A 12 5.06 -8.52 -9.64
C LEU A 12 4.41 -8.53 -11.02
N LYS A 13 3.15 -8.96 -11.15
CA LYS A 13 2.38 -8.81 -12.40
C LYS A 13 2.12 -7.33 -12.71
N LEU A 14 1.66 -6.56 -11.73
CA LEU A 14 1.43 -5.11 -11.89
C LEU A 14 2.72 -4.37 -12.27
N LYS A 15 3.87 -4.74 -11.67
CA LYS A 15 5.17 -4.18 -12.08
C LYS A 15 5.50 -4.50 -13.53
N ARG A 16 5.29 -5.74 -13.97
CA ARG A 16 5.54 -6.16 -15.37
C ARG A 16 4.66 -5.39 -16.37
N LEU A 17 3.45 -5.02 -15.95
CA LEU A 17 2.52 -4.21 -16.74
C LEU A 17 2.82 -2.69 -16.66
N GLY A 18 3.82 -2.25 -15.89
CA GLY A 18 4.14 -0.84 -15.72
C GLY A 18 3.12 -0.04 -14.89
N LEU A 19 2.21 -0.72 -14.17
CA LEU A 19 1.12 -0.08 -13.44
C LEU A 19 1.53 0.38 -12.03
N VAL A 20 2.63 -0.16 -11.49
CA VAL A 20 3.12 0.16 -10.15
C VAL A 20 4.64 0.26 -10.11
N LYS A 21 5.14 1.08 -9.18
CA LYS A 21 6.55 1.09 -8.77
C LYS A 21 6.68 0.26 -7.49
N LEU A 22 7.55 -0.75 -7.52
CA LEU A 22 7.88 -1.49 -6.29
C LEU A 22 8.95 -0.74 -5.50
N VAL A 23 8.70 -0.63 -4.20
CA VAL A 23 9.67 -0.19 -3.19
C VAL A 23 9.81 -1.30 -2.15
N TYR A 24 10.94 -1.33 -1.44
CA TYR A 24 11.21 -2.39 -0.46
C TYR A 24 11.33 -1.86 0.97
N SER A 25 11.30 -0.54 1.14
CA SER A 25 11.29 0.13 2.43
C SER A 25 10.12 1.11 2.52
N ILE A 26 9.45 1.13 3.67
CA ILE A 26 8.41 2.11 4.00
C ILE A 26 8.91 3.55 3.88
N LYS A 27 10.22 3.77 4.11
CA LYS A 27 10.82 5.11 4.02
C LYS A 27 10.78 5.68 2.59
N GLU A 28 10.74 4.81 1.59
CA GLU A 28 10.67 5.17 0.16
C GLU A 28 9.26 5.53 -0.30
N LEU A 29 8.22 5.26 0.52
CA LEU A 29 6.86 5.65 0.19
C LEU A 29 6.73 7.18 0.21
N PRO A 30 5.95 7.76 -0.72
CA PRO A 30 5.70 9.19 -0.71
C PRO A 30 5.02 9.60 0.60
N SER A 31 5.53 10.65 1.24
CA SER A 31 4.87 11.23 2.42
C SER A 31 3.47 11.70 2.05
N GLN A 32 2.53 11.57 2.99
CA GLN A 32 1.12 11.94 2.80
C GLN A 32 0.39 11.16 1.70
N SER A 33 1.01 10.11 1.14
CA SER A 33 0.29 9.18 0.26
C SER A 33 -0.79 8.42 1.02
N VAL A 34 -1.81 8.00 0.29
CA VAL A 34 -2.81 7.08 0.82
C VAL A 34 -2.18 5.69 0.87
N VAL A 35 -2.21 5.05 2.03
CA VAL A 35 -1.68 3.69 2.20
C VAL A 35 -2.82 2.74 2.51
N LEU A 36 -3.01 1.74 1.66
CA LEU A 36 -3.95 0.66 1.92
C LEU A 36 -3.41 -0.20 3.06
N TYR A 37 -4.16 -0.20 4.16
CA TYR A 37 -3.78 -0.86 5.40
C TYR A 37 -5.01 -1.50 6.06
N PRO A 38 -5.06 -2.84 6.18
CA PRO A 38 -6.26 -3.55 6.60
C PRO A 38 -6.65 -3.27 8.07
N PHE A 39 -5.71 -2.85 8.90
CA PHE A 39 -5.94 -2.54 10.31
C PHE A 39 -6.22 -1.05 10.58
N SER A 40 -6.44 -0.24 9.54
CA SER A 40 -6.85 1.16 9.72
C SER A 40 -8.31 1.27 10.16
N ASP A 41 -8.60 2.17 11.09
CA ASP A 41 -9.98 2.46 11.52
C ASP A 41 -10.80 3.17 10.43
N ALA A 42 -10.13 3.89 9.53
CA ALA A 42 -10.76 4.70 8.48
C ALA A 42 -10.88 3.93 7.16
N PHE A 43 -12.04 4.00 6.52
CA PHE A 43 -12.26 3.44 5.19
C PHE A 43 -11.78 4.37 4.09
N LEU A 44 -11.22 3.80 3.03
CA LEU A 44 -11.00 4.51 1.78
C LEU A 44 -12.35 4.99 1.24
N SER A 45 -12.42 6.27 0.89
CA SER A 45 -13.64 6.89 0.36
C SER A 45 -13.32 7.83 -0.80
N PRO A 46 -14.34 8.27 -1.58
CA PRO A 46 -14.14 9.28 -2.62
C PRO A 46 -13.51 10.59 -2.11
N ARG A 47 -13.61 10.88 -0.81
CA ARG A 47 -13.00 12.07 -0.19
C ARG A 47 -11.47 12.02 -0.22
N ASP A 48 -10.87 10.83 -0.31
CA ASP A 48 -9.42 10.65 -0.34
C ASP A 48 -8.83 10.90 -1.75
N ARG A 49 -9.67 11.17 -2.77
CA ARG A 49 -9.26 11.33 -4.17
C ARG A 49 -8.18 12.39 -4.37
N ASN A 50 -8.31 13.54 -3.72
CA ASN A 50 -7.32 14.62 -3.86
C ASN A 50 -5.95 14.20 -3.33
N PHE A 51 -5.90 13.49 -2.20
CA PHE A 51 -4.65 12.96 -1.66
C PHE A 51 -4.04 11.90 -2.57
N MET A 52 -4.85 11.03 -3.17
CA MET A 52 -4.36 10.02 -4.13
C MET A 52 -3.79 10.64 -5.40
N ILE A 53 -4.39 11.72 -5.91
CA ILE A 53 -3.91 12.42 -7.11
C ILE A 53 -2.61 13.18 -6.81
N LEU A 54 -2.54 13.87 -5.67
CA LEU A 54 -1.38 14.70 -5.32
C LEU A 54 -0.19 13.88 -4.82
N ASN A 55 -0.43 12.88 -3.97
CA ASN A 55 0.61 12.18 -3.22
C ASN A 55 0.75 10.69 -3.61
N GLY A 56 -0.22 10.15 -4.36
CA GLY A 56 -0.24 8.76 -4.79
C GLY A 56 -0.97 7.81 -3.84
N LEU A 57 -1.12 6.57 -4.31
CA LEU A 57 -1.68 5.43 -3.60
C LEU A 57 -0.61 4.34 -3.46
N SER A 58 -0.45 3.85 -2.24
CA SER A 58 0.52 2.83 -1.85
C SER A 58 -0.20 1.62 -1.29
N ALA A 59 0.29 0.43 -1.61
CA ALA A 59 -0.22 -0.83 -1.07
C ALA A 59 0.94 -1.70 -0.57
N ILE A 60 0.68 -2.50 0.46
CA ILE A 60 1.67 -3.38 1.07
C ILE A 60 1.38 -4.81 0.60
N ASP A 61 2.32 -5.38 -0.15
CA ASP A 61 2.27 -6.78 -0.59
C ASP A 61 3.06 -7.63 0.41
N CYS A 62 2.36 -8.29 1.32
CA CYS A 62 2.93 -9.28 2.24
C CYS A 62 1.97 -10.44 2.47
N SER A 63 2.49 -11.55 2.99
CA SER A 63 1.63 -12.64 3.46
C SER A 63 0.84 -12.18 4.69
N TRP A 64 -0.41 -12.65 4.81
CA TRP A 64 -1.25 -12.35 5.98
C TRP A 64 -0.61 -12.75 7.31
N ASN A 65 0.27 -13.76 7.31
CA ASN A 65 1.01 -14.18 8.50
C ASN A 65 2.08 -13.17 8.95
N LYS A 66 2.42 -12.18 8.11
CA LYS A 66 3.50 -11.21 8.34
C LYS A 66 3.04 -9.76 8.33
N ILE A 67 1.74 -9.52 8.17
CA ILE A 67 1.23 -8.15 8.21
C ILE A 67 1.20 -7.69 9.66
N LEU A 68 2.22 -6.93 10.06
CA LEU A 68 2.36 -6.41 11.41
C LEU A 68 1.76 -4.99 11.53
N PRO A 69 1.40 -4.58 12.76
CA PRO A 69 1.18 -3.18 13.11
C PRO A 69 2.34 -2.32 12.59
N LEU A 70 2.05 -1.40 11.69
CA LEU A 70 3.06 -0.42 11.26
C LEU A 70 3.26 0.59 12.37
N SER A 71 4.51 0.77 12.82
CA SER A 71 4.87 1.89 13.68
C SER A 71 5.02 3.17 12.84
N ASN A 72 4.67 4.31 13.43
CA ASN A 72 4.80 5.65 12.83
C ASN A 72 3.88 5.91 11.61
N THR A 73 2.58 5.68 11.78
CA THR A 73 1.55 5.87 10.75
C THR A 73 1.26 7.32 10.40
N GLY A 74 1.66 8.29 11.24
CA GLY A 74 1.36 9.73 11.06
C GLY A 74 1.95 10.36 9.80
N ARG A 75 2.88 9.69 9.12
CA ARG A 75 3.43 10.12 7.82
C ARG A 75 2.46 9.88 6.66
N PHE A 76 1.47 9.01 6.82
CA PHE A 76 0.63 8.50 5.74
C PHE A 76 -0.85 8.65 6.05
N LEU A 77 -1.67 8.69 5.00
CA LEU A 77 -3.12 8.60 5.15
C LEU A 77 -3.53 7.12 5.08
N MET A 78 -3.57 6.45 6.24
CA MET A 78 -3.94 5.04 6.34
C MET A 78 -5.43 4.85 6.05
N ARG A 79 -5.75 3.89 5.19
CA ARG A 79 -7.13 3.54 4.81
C ARG A 79 -7.27 2.03 4.65
N ARG A 80 -8.32 1.44 5.24
CA ARG A 80 -8.76 0.09 4.87
C ARG A 80 -9.76 0.15 3.73
N LEU A 81 -9.83 -0.89 2.91
CA LEU A 81 -10.86 -0.98 1.88
C LEU A 81 -12.24 -1.18 2.54
N PRO A 82 -13.31 -0.60 1.98
CA PRO A 82 -14.68 -0.96 2.35
C PRO A 82 -14.96 -2.43 1.99
N PHE A 83 -15.97 -2.99 2.66
CA PHE A 83 -16.40 -4.39 2.49
C PHE A 83 -17.11 -4.63 1.16
#